data_AF-A0A7C6SRN2-F1
#
_entry.id   AF-A0A7C6SRN2-F1
#
_cell.length_a   1.000
_cell.length_b   1.000
_cell.length_c   1.000
_cell.angle_alpha   90.00
_cell.angle_beta   90.00
_cell.angle_gamma   90.00
#
_symmetry.space_group_name_H-M   'P 1'
#
loop_
_entity.id
_entity.type
_entity.pdbx_description
1 polymer ?
#
loop_
_entity_poly.entity_id
_entity_poly.type
_entity_poly.pdbx_seq_one_letter_code
_entity_poly.pdbx_strand_id
1 'polypeptide(L)'
;MGVYIEKENCIGCGVCASSCPYGAIVMEGSNAAITDQCTSCGACVDNCPVEAIINDEEKEVVNTLDAYKGVWIFAEQRGGNITNTSFEILGQARNLADDLDVKVSAVLLGNGLEDKAKELIAYGADTVYLIENPVLENYVTETYCNIIEKLINKFKPEIFLFGATNIGRDLAPRIAARVNTGLTADCTELSIDQDTKLLKQTRPAFGGNLMATILCPNTRPQMATVRPGVMQKINPDPSRQGSIVRENCDDEDITNTRTVVKEVFRDVKKVINLEEAQII
;
A
#
# COMPACT_ATOMS: atom_id res chain seq x y z
N MET A 1 -17.23 0.92 -12.07
CA MET A 1 -18.28 1.92 -11.78
C MET A 1 -19.42 1.68 -12.76
N GLY A 2 -20.03 0.51 -12.65
CA GLY A 2 -21.26 0.15 -13.33
C GLY A 2 -22.39 0.10 -12.32
N VAL A 3 -23.58 0.43 -12.78
CA VAL A 3 -24.82 0.09 -12.10
C VAL A 3 -25.33 -1.20 -12.72
N TYR A 4 -25.71 -2.17 -11.90
CA TYR A 4 -26.23 -3.46 -12.36
C TYR A 4 -27.62 -3.71 -11.77
N ILE A 5 -28.51 -4.30 -12.57
CA ILE A 5 -29.86 -4.66 -12.14
C ILE A 5 -29.92 -6.17 -11.97
N GLU A 6 -30.19 -6.63 -10.75
CA GLU A 6 -30.48 -8.02 -10.47
C GLU A 6 -31.87 -8.36 -10.99
N LYS A 7 -31.89 -9.08 -12.12
CA LYS A 7 -33.12 -9.47 -12.83
C LYS A 7 -34.06 -10.34 -11.99
N GLU A 8 -33.55 -11.00 -10.95
CA GLU A 8 -34.34 -11.87 -10.07
C GLU A 8 -35.12 -11.08 -9.00
N ASN A 9 -34.56 -9.96 -8.54
CA ASN A 9 -35.15 -9.10 -7.52
C ASN A 9 -35.94 -7.92 -8.12
N CYS A 10 -35.85 -7.71 -9.43
CA CYS A 10 -36.55 -6.63 -10.12
C CYS A 10 -38.05 -6.92 -10.24
N ILE A 11 -38.88 -6.09 -9.60
CA ILE A 11 -40.35 -6.18 -9.68
C ILE A 11 -40.97 -5.41 -10.85
N GLY A 12 -40.16 -4.85 -11.74
CA GLY A 12 -40.65 -4.14 -12.93
C GLY A 12 -41.39 -2.83 -12.66
N CYS A 13 -41.15 -2.17 -11.52
CA CYS A 13 -41.94 -1.00 -11.09
C CYS A 13 -41.76 0.28 -11.95
N GLY A 14 -40.72 0.35 -12.79
CA GLY A 14 -40.49 1.48 -13.71
C GLY A 14 -40.00 2.79 -13.07
N VAL A 15 -39.93 2.87 -11.73
CA VAL A 15 -39.47 4.07 -11.00
C VAL A 15 -38.05 4.47 -11.40
N CYS A 16 -37.16 3.48 -11.56
CA CYS A 16 -35.78 3.70 -11.97
C CYS A 16 -35.64 4.37 -13.36
N ALA A 17 -36.53 4.06 -14.31
CA ALA A 17 -36.54 4.70 -15.63
C ALA A 17 -36.96 6.17 -15.55
N SER A 18 -37.91 6.50 -14.68
CA SER A 18 -38.34 7.89 -14.45
C SER A 18 -37.31 8.72 -13.66
N SER A 19 -36.56 8.09 -12.77
CA SER A 19 -35.54 8.75 -11.96
C SER A 19 -34.21 8.95 -12.70
N CYS A 20 -34.02 8.37 -13.89
CA CYS A 20 -32.78 8.49 -14.64
C CYS A 20 -32.74 9.82 -15.42
N PRO A 21 -31.88 10.80 -15.05
CA PRO A 21 -31.79 12.07 -15.76
C PRO A 21 -31.21 11.95 -17.18
N TYR A 22 -30.57 10.82 -17.48
CA TYR A 22 -29.95 10.52 -18.77
C TYR A 22 -30.77 9.54 -19.63
N GLY A 23 -31.92 9.06 -19.14
CA GLY A 23 -32.76 8.11 -19.89
C GLY A 23 -32.11 6.76 -20.18
N ALA A 24 -31.09 6.37 -19.41
CA ALA A 24 -30.26 5.20 -19.65
C ALA A 24 -30.89 3.86 -19.19
N ILE A 25 -32.13 3.88 -18.69
CA ILE A 25 -32.83 2.68 -18.19
C ILE A 25 -34.06 2.44 -19.04
N VAL A 26 -34.11 1.26 -19.66
CA VAL A 26 -35.21 0.81 -20.52
C VAL A 26 -35.88 -0.41 -19.89
N MET A 27 -37.20 -0.48 -19.97
CA MET A 27 -37.96 -1.63 -19.48
C MET A 27 -38.01 -2.71 -20.56
N GLU A 28 -37.38 -3.86 -20.30
CA GLU A 28 -37.44 -5.04 -21.16
C GLU A 28 -38.33 -6.10 -20.49
N GLY A 29 -39.62 -6.11 -20.85
CA GLY A 29 -40.59 -7.07 -20.30
C GLY A 29 -40.91 -6.78 -18.83
N SER A 30 -40.63 -7.73 -17.93
CA SER A 30 -40.86 -7.58 -16.48
C SER A 30 -39.70 -6.88 -15.75
N ASN A 31 -38.56 -6.67 -16.40
CA ASN A 31 -37.33 -6.22 -15.75
C ASN A 31 -36.80 -4.94 -16.38
N ALA A 32 -36.13 -4.13 -15.58
CA ALA A 32 -35.37 -2.98 -16.08
C ALA A 32 -34.01 -3.43 -16.63
N ALA A 33 -33.57 -2.82 -17.73
CA ALA A 33 -32.29 -3.02 -18.38
C ALA A 33 -31.57 -1.67 -18.54
N ILE A 34 -30.24 -1.68 -18.36
CA ILE A 34 -29.41 -0.48 -18.47
C ILE A 34 -28.76 -0.47 -19.85
N THR A 35 -28.80 0.67 -20.52
CA THR A 35 -28.15 0.88 -21.81
C THR A 35 -26.77 1.52 -21.65
N ASP A 36 -26.00 1.56 -22.73
CA ASP A 36 -24.65 2.16 -22.78
C ASP A 36 -24.62 3.67 -22.48
N GLN A 37 -25.79 4.31 -22.31
CA GLN A 37 -25.91 5.72 -21.94
C GLN A 37 -25.78 5.97 -20.44
N CYS A 38 -25.58 4.92 -19.64
CA CYS A 38 -25.46 5.03 -18.19
C CYS A 38 -24.18 5.76 -17.79
N THR A 39 -24.34 6.87 -17.08
CA THR A 39 -23.24 7.66 -16.52
C THR A 39 -22.88 7.26 -15.08
N SER A 40 -23.49 6.19 -14.55
CA SER A 40 -23.29 5.68 -13.18
C SER A 40 -23.52 6.73 -12.09
N CYS A 41 -24.53 7.58 -12.28
CA CYS A 41 -24.87 8.67 -11.36
C CYS A 41 -25.55 8.24 -10.04
N GLY A 42 -25.87 6.96 -9.85
CA GLY A 42 -26.43 6.42 -8.61
C GLY A 42 -27.91 6.73 -8.33
N ALA A 43 -28.55 7.65 -9.06
CA ALA A 43 -29.95 8.08 -8.83
C ALA A 43 -31.00 6.96 -8.89
N CYS A 44 -30.67 5.83 -9.54
CA CYS A 44 -31.55 4.67 -9.65
C CYS A 44 -31.50 3.74 -8.43
N VAL A 45 -30.41 3.75 -7.66
CA VAL A 45 -30.26 2.91 -6.45
C VAL A 45 -31.17 3.44 -5.34
N ASP A 46 -31.11 4.73 -5.05
CA ASP A 46 -31.91 5.37 -3.98
C ASP A 46 -33.42 5.26 -4.18
N ASN A 47 -33.86 5.11 -5.43
CA ASN A 47 -35.27 5.09 -5.80
C ASN A 47 -35.82 3.68 -6.06
N CYS A 48 -34.99 2.63 -5.90
CA CYS A 48 -35.47 1.27 -6.08
C CYS A 48 -36.15 0.77 -4.79
N PRO A 49 -37.48 0.52 -4.78
CA PRO A 49 -38.19 0.08 -3.57
C PRO A 49 -37.86 -1.34 -3.12
N VAL A 50 -37.17 -2.11 -3.98
CA VAL A 50 -36.77 -3.49 -3.73
C VAL A 50 -35.24 -3.67 -3.77
N GLU A 51 -34.49 -2.56 -3.81
CA GLU A 51 -33.01 -2.56 -3.81
C GLU A 51 -32.39 -3.47 -4.89
N ALA A 52 -33.11 -3.75 -5.98
CA ALA A 52 -32.67 -4.63 -7.06
C ALA A 52 -31.61 -3.99 -7.99
N ILE A 53 -31.26 -2.74 -7.74
CA ILE A 53 -30.26 -1.98 -8.51
C ILE A 53 -29.07 -1.76 -7.59
N ILE A 54 -27.93 -2.35 -7.95
CA ILE A 54 -26.72 -2.35 -7.15
C ILE A 54 -25.68 -1.47 -7.86
N ASN A 55 -25.16 -0.47 -7.15
CA ASN A 55 -23.94 0.23 -7.56
C ASN A 55 -22.73 -0.61 -7.18
N ASP A 56 -21.70 -0.64 -8.04
CA ASP A 56 -20.38 -1.21 -7.72
C ASP A 56 -19.79 -0.72 -6.37
N GLU A 57 -20.27 0.40 -5.82
CA GLU A 57 -19.79 0.94 -4.54
C GLU A 57 -20.18 0.07 -3.33
N GLU A 58 -21.24 -0.75 -3.42
CA GLU A 58 -21.75 -1.54 -2.30
C GLU A 58 -21.51 -3.05 -2.42
N LYS A 59 -20.88 -3.52 -3.51
CA LYS A 59 -20.39 -4.91 -3.59
C LYS A 59 -19.14 -5.06 -2.72
N GLU A 60 -19.39 -5.30 -1.44
CA GLU A 60 -18.54 -5.99 -0.49
C GLU A 60 -17.07 -5.51 -0.36
N VAL A 61 -16.83 -4.49 0.46
CA VAL A 61 -15.57 -4.44 1.25
C VAL A 61 -15.77 -5.07 2.64
N VAL A 62 -16.98 -5.54 2.95
CA VAL A 62 -17.38 -5.90 4.32
C VAL A 62 -16.89 -7.27 4.80
N ASN A 63 -16.39 -8.17 3.95
CA ASN A 63 -16.15 -9.56 4.38
C ASN A 63 -14.71 -10.09 4.34
N THR A 64 -13.68 -9.23 4.33
CA THR A 64 -12.29 -9.72 4.48
C THR A 64 -11.36 -8.89 5.36
N LEU A 65 -11.85 -7.93 6.16
CA LEU A 65 -10.93 -7.13 7.00
C LEU A 65 -10.23 -7.96 8.09
N ASP A 66 -10.85 -9.04 8.60
CA ASP A 66 -10.27 -9.91 9.63
C ASP A 66 -9.17 -10.87 9.15
N ALA A 67 -9.03 -11.02 7.83
CA ALA A 67 -7.99 -11.88 7.24
C ALA A 67 -6.62 -11.19 7.18
N TYR A 68 -6.58 -9.86 7.30
CA TYR A 68 -5.35 -9.10 7.20
C TYR A 68 -4.66 -9.01 8.56
N LYS A 69 -3.49 -9.61 8.67
CA LYS A 69 -2.69 -9.56 9.91
C LYS A 69 -1.23 -9.32 9.59
N GLY A 70 -0.59 -8.50 10.41
CA GLY A 70 0.85 -8.29 10.37
C GLY A 70 1.24 -6.90 9.87
N VAL A 71 2.36 -6.43 10.41
CA VAL A 71 2.99 -5.17 10.04
C VAL A 71 4.12 -5.46 9.09
N TRP A 72 4.03 -4.95 7.88
CA TRP A 72 5.05 -5.11 6.85
C TRP A 72 5.90 -3.86 6.71
N ILE A 73 7.16 -4.07 6.36
CA ILE A 73 8.13 -3.01 6.11
C ILE A 73 8.86 -3.31 4.83
N PHE A 74 9.01 -2.29 3.98
CA PHE A 74 9.91 -2.37 2.84
C PHE A 74 11.33 -2.04 3.27
N ALA A 75 12.22 -3.04 3.27
CA ALA A 75 13.64 -2.85 3.54
C ALA A 75 14.34 -2.37 2.26
N GLU A 76 14.61 -1.06 2.19
CA GLU A 76 15.30 -0.48 1.04
C GLU A 76 16.78 -0.87 1.09
N GLN A 77 17.24 -1.48 0.00
CA GLN A 77 18.65 -1.74 -0.24
C GLN A 77 19.21 -0.83 -1.33
N ARG A 78 20.44 -0.36 -1.13
CA ARG A 78 21.22 0.39 -2.13
C ARG A 78 22.60 -0.25 -2.27
N GLY A 79 22.83 -0.90 -3.41
CA GLY A 79 24.11 -1.56 -3.71
C GLY A 79 24.49 -2.60 -2.66
N GLY A 80 23.53 -3.45 -2.27
CA GLY A 80 23.76 -4.53 -1.30
C GLY A 80 23.71 -4.13 0.18
N ASN A 81 23.57 -2.84 0.50
CA ASN A 81 23.46 -2.36 1.88
C ASN A 81 22.06 -1.83 2.19
N ILE A 82 21.55 -2.20 3.37
CA ILE A 82 20.28 -1.70 3.88
C ILE A 82 20.44 -0.23 4.32
N THR A 83 19.46 0.60 3.97
CA THR A 83 19.43 2.00 4.39
C THR A 83 19.08 2.14 5.87
N ASN A 84 19.64 3.17 6.52
CA ASN A 84 19.35 3.49 7.93
C ASN A 84 17.86 3.66 8.21
N THR A 85 17.11 4.23 7.27
CA THR A 85 15.65 4.42 7.35
C THR A 85 14.91 3.10 7.57
N SER A 86 15.39 1.98 7.01
CA SER A 86 14.75 0.68 7.16
C SER A 86 14.82 0.18 8.62
N PHE A 87 15.92 0.45 9.32
CA PHE A 87 16.07 0.12 10.75
C PHE A 87 15.20 1.01 11.65
N GLU A 88 15.02 2.27 11.27
CA GLU A 88 14.15 3.21 11.98
C GLU A 88 12.67 2.79 11.86
N ILE A 89 12.25 2.37 10.66
CA ILE A 89 10.90 1.87 10.44
C ILE A 89 10.68 0.55 11.18
N LEU A 90 11.68 -0.34 11.23
CA LEU A 90 11.63 -1.56 12.07
C LEU A 90 11.37 -1.24 13.54
N GLY A 91 12.04 -0.21 14.06
CA GLY A 91 11.82 0.24 15.43
C GLY A 91 10.37 0.63 15.67
N GLN A 92 9.82 1.46 14.79
CA GLN A 92 8.43 1.89 14.92
C GLN A 92 7.43 0.76 14.67
N ALA A 93 7.70 -0.09 13.68
CA ALA A 93 6.85 -1.24 13.38
C ALA A 93 6.77 -2.23 14.54
N ARG A 94 7.85 -2.39 15.33
CA ARG A 94 7.83 -3.21 16.54
C ARG A 94 6.90 -2.63 17.60
N ASN A 95 7.00 -1.32 17.86
CA ASN A 95 6.09 -0.64 18.79
C ASN A 95 4.62 -0.82 18.37
N LEU A 96 4.35 -0.62 17.07
CA LEU A 96 3.01 -0.83 16.51
C LEU A 96 2.56 -2.29 16.60
N ALA A 97 3.47 -3.24 16.39
CA ALA A 97 3.19 -4.65 16.46
C ALA A 97 2.93 -5.14 17.90
N ASP A 98 3.62 -4.56 18.89
CA ASP A 98 3.40 -4.84 20.31
C ASP A 98 2.02 -4.32 20.78
N ASP A 99 1.58 -3.16 20.27
CA ASP A 99 0.25 -2.61 20.54
C ASP A 99 -0.89 -3.43 19.90
N LEU A 100 -0.65 -4.04 18.73
CA LEU A 100 -1.62 -4.85 17.98
C LEU A 100 -1.53 -6.37 18.27
N ASP A 101 -0.50 -6.81 19.00
CA ASP A 101 -0.13 -8.23 19.20
C ASP A 101 0.00 -9.02 17.88
N VAL A 102 0.72 -8.43 16.91
CA VAL A 102 0.95 -9.02 15.58
C VAL A 102 2.44 -9.21 15.28
N LYS A 103 2.75 -9.99 14.25
CA LYS A 103 4.13 -10.20 13.80
C LYS A 103 4.62 -9.08 12.89
N VAL A 104 5.91 -8.76 12.98
CA VAL A 104 6.58 -7.83 12.06
C VAL A 104 7.23 -8.63 10.93
N SER A 105 6.92 -8.26 9.70
CA SER A 105 7.56 -8.83 8.51
C SER A 105 8.32 -7.77 7.72
N ALA A 106 9.53 -8.09 7.28
CA ALA A 106 10.31 -7.24 6.39
C ALA A 106 10.36 -7.85 4.98
N VAL A 107 10.09 -7.05 3.96
CA VAL A 107 10.24 -7.43 2.55
C VAL A 107 11.58 -6.89 2.06
N LEU A 108 12.48 -7.79 1.65
CA LEU A 108 13.81 -7.49 1.13
C LEU A 108 13.94 -8.06 -0.29
N LEU A 109 14.17 -7.16 -1.24
CA LEU A 109 14.36 -7.49 -2.66
C LEU A 109 15.80 -7.16 -3.05
N GLY A 110 16.53 -8.10 -3.65
CA GLY A 110 17.87 -7.83 -4.16
C GLY A 110 18.63 -9.06 -4.63
N ASN A 111 19.95 -9.07 -4.52
CA ASN A 111 20.80 -10.17 -4.96
C ASN A 111 21.86 -10.48 -3.89
N GLY A 112 21.94 -11.72 -3.42
CA GLY A 112 22.93 -12.17 -2.44
C GLY A 112 22.84 -11.46 -1.08
N LEU A 113 21.63 -11.36 -0.53
CA LEU A 113 21.32 -10.56 0.66
C LEU A 113 21.04 -11.38 1.93
N GLU A 114 21.40 -12.67 1.94
CA GLU A 114 21.15 -13.55 3.08
C GLU A 114 21.73 -13.02 4.41
N ASP A 115 22.92 -12.44 4.39
CA ASP A 115 23.55 -11.87 5.60
C ASP A 115 22.82 -10.63 6.11
N LYS A 116 22.25 -9.85 5.19
CA LYS A 116 21.44 -8.67 5.48
C LYS A 116 20.05 -9.03 6.00
N ALA A 117 19.49 -10.16 5.58
CA ALA A 117 18.27 -10.69 6.17
C ALA A 117 18.45 -11.04 7.66
N LYS A 118 19.60 -11.62 8.03
CA LYS A 118 19.94 -11.88 9.45
C LYS A 118 20.09 -10.59 10.25
N GLU A 119 20.68 -9.55 9.63
CA GLU A 119 20.77 -8.23 10.24
C GLU A 119 19.37 -7.67 10.54
N LEU A 120 18.42 -7.71 9.60
CA LEU A 120 17.04 -7.26 9.82
C LEU A 120 16.33 -7.99 10.98
N ILE A 121 16.59 -9.29 11.13
CA ILE A 121 16.06 -10.10 12.24
C ILE A 121 16.62 -9.60 13.58
N ALA A 122 17.92 -9.33 13.65
CA ALA A 122 18.55 -8.78 14.85
C ALA A 122 17.96 -7.41 15.24
N TYR A 123 17.51 -6.61 14.26
CA TYR A 123 16.84 -5.33 14.49
C TYR A 123 15.33 -5.45 14.81
N GLY A 124 14.77 -6.67 14.89
CA GLY A 124 13.42 -6.92 15.40
C GLY A 124 12.38 -7.39 14.37
N ALA A 125 12.80 -7.83 13.18
CA ALA A 125 11.89 -8.49 12.22
C ALA A 125 11.65 -9.96 12.62
N ASP A 126 10.38 -10.38 12.74
CA ASP A 126 10.02 -11.78 13.04
C ASP A 126 10.05 -12.65 11.77
N THR A 127 9.61 -12.09 10.65
CA THR A 127 9.64 -12.74 9.33
C THR A 127 10.38 -11.87 8.33
N VAL A 128 11.27 -12.44 7.51
CA VAL A 128 11.88 -11.72 6.39
C VAL A 128 11.49 -12.44 5.10
N TYR A 129 10.75 -11.74 4.24
CA TYR A 129 10.47 -12.17 2.87
C TYR A 129 11.66 -11.75 2.01
N LEU A 130 12.48 -12.74 1.66
CA LEU A 130 13.67 -12.55 0.85
C LEU A 130 13.37 -13.01 -0.58
N ILE A 131 13.54 -12.09 -1.53
CA ILE A 131 13.45 -12.39 -2.95
C ILE A 131 14.77 -12.03 -3.59
N GLU A 132 15.43 -13.05 -4.12
CA GLU A 132 16.74 -12.93 -4.73
C GLU A 132 16.68 -13.10 -6.24
N ASN A 133 17.13 -12.10 -6.98
CA ASN A 133 17.32 -12.20 -8.42
C ASN A 133 18.39 -11.19 -8.88
N PRO A 134 19.29 -11.56 -9.79
CA PRO A 134 20.27 -10.64 -10.37
C PRO A 134 19.66 -9.36 -10.94
N VAL A 135 18.44 -9.41 -11.50
CA VAL A 135 17.78 -8.23 -12.08
C VAL A 135 17.37 -7.20 -11.01
N LEU A 136 17.23 -7.62 -9.76
CA LEU A 136 16.87 -6.76 -8.63
C LEU A 136 18.05 -6.00 -8.03
N GLU A 137 19.26 -6.15 -8.57
CA GLU A 137 20.45 -5.41 -8.12
C GLU A 137 20.24 -3.89 -8.26
N ASN A 138 19.63 -3.48 -9.37
CA ASN A 138 19.24 -2.09 -9.61
C ASN A 138 17.75 -1.90 -9.32
N TYR A 139 17.42 -0.77 -8.70
CA TYR A 139 16.02 -0.42 -8.47
C TYR A 139 15.32 -0.12 -9.80
N VAL A 140 14.28 -0.89 -10.07
CA VAL A 140 13.36 -0.66 -11.17
C VAL A 140 11.93 -0.74 -10.66
N THR A 141 11.19 0.36 -10.81
CA THR A 141 9.88 0.54 -10.19
C THR A 141 8.88 -0.53 -10.59
N GLU A 142 8.84 -0.94 -11.87
CA GLU A 142 7.84 -1.90 -12.37
C GLU A 142 8.04 -3.30 -11.80
N THR A 143 9.28 -3.81 -11.86
CA THR A 143 9.64 -5.12 -11.30
C THR A 143 9.35 -5.17 -9.80
N TYR A 144 9.78 -4.15 -9.05
CA TYR A 144 9.54 -4.08 -7.61
C TYR A 144 8.04 -4.02 -7.28
N CYS A 145 7.27 -3.24 -8.05
CA CYS A 145 5.83 -3.11 -7.87
C CYS A 145 5.09 -4.44 -8.13
N ASN A 146 5.39 -5.13 -9.25
CA ASN A 146 4.77 -6.41 -9.59
C ASN A 146 5.00 -7.47 -8.50
N ILE A 147 6.23 -7.56 -8.02
CA ILE A 147 6.62 -8.53 -6.98
C ILE A 147 5.87 -8.25 -5.68
N ILE A 148 5.87 -7.00 -5.25
CA ILE A 148 5.22 -6.59 -4.00
C ILE A 148 3.71 -6.76 -4.08
N GLU A 149 3.10 -6.48 -5.23
CA GLU A 149 1.67 -6.72 -5.46
C GLU A 149 1.32 -8.21 -5.28
N LYS A 150 2.10 -9.12 -5.88
CA LYS A 150 1.92 -10.57 -5.69
C LYS A 150 2.03 -10.98 -4.23
N LEU A 151 3.02 -10.44 -3.50
CA LEU A 151 3.20 -10.69 -2.08
C LEU A 151 2.02 -10.19 -1.24
N ILE A 152 1.55 -8.97 -1.49
CA ILE A 152 0.40 -8.38 -0.79
C ILE A 152 -0.86 -9.22 -1.04
N ASN A 153 -1.10 -9.65 -2.27
CA ASN A 153 -2.27 -10.47 -2.61
C ASN A 153 -2.24 -11.86 -1.95
N LYS A 154 -1.04 -12.45 -1.79
CA LYS A 154 -0.84 -13.78 -1.17
C LYS A 154 -0.96 -13.76 0.35
N PHE A 155 -0.29 -12.81 1.01
CA PHE A 155 -0.15 -12.79 2.46
C PHE A 155 -1.08 -11.80 3.18
N LYS A 156 -1.68 -10.86 2.44
CA LYS A 156 -2.69 -9.91 2.95
C LYS A 156 -2.25 -9.21 4.26
N PRO A 157 -1.22 -8.35 4.23
CA PRO A 157 -0.78 -7.61 5.41
C PRO A 157 -1.76 -6.52 5.85
N GLU A 158 -1.80 -6.19 7.14
CA GLU A 158 -2.69 -5.13 7.64
C GLU A 158 -2.09 -3.73 7.45
N ILE A 159 -0.81 -3.59 7.77
CA ILE A 159 -0.06 -2.33 7.68
C ILE A 159 1.15 -2.56 6.78
N PHE A 160 1.48 -1.60 5.92
CA PHE A 160 2.69 -1.66 5.12
C PHE A 160 3.42 -0.31 5.07
N LEU A 161 4.64 -0.28 5.62
CA LEU A 161 5.43 0.93 5.81
C LEU A 161 6.61 1.00 4.84
N PHE A 162 6.88 2.21 4.36
CA PHE A 162 7.99 2.53 3.45
C PHE A 162 8.81 3.69 3.99
N GLY A 163 10.08 3.78 3.61
CA GLY A 163 10.88 5.00 3.82
C GLY A 163 10.48 6.11 2.85
N ALA A 164 10.33 7.35 3.32
CA ALA A 164 10.11 8.51 2.46
C ALA A 164 11.39 8.96 1.72
N THR A 165 12.14 8.00 1.19
CA THR A 165 13.30 8.20 0.31
C THR A 165 12.86 8.34 -1.14
N ASN A 166 13.79 8.66 -2.05
CA ASN A 166 13.48 8.73 -3.49
C ASN A 166 12.87 7.42 -4.02
N ILE A 167 13.32 6.27 -3.52
CA ILE A 167 12.80 4.95 -3.90
C ILE A 167 11.42 4.72 -3.29
N GLY A 168 11.26 4.90 -1.98
CA GLY A 168 9.97 4.62 -1.34
C GLY A 168 8.87 5.60 -1.73
N ARG A 169 9.19 6.87 -2.02
CA ARG A 169 8.24 7.87 -2.55
C ARG A 169 7.78 7.57 -3.98
N ASP A 170 8.56 6.82 -4.75
CA ASP A 170 8.19 6.36 -6.09
C ASP A 170 7.40 5.04 -6.02
N LEU A 171 7.85 4.10 -5.21
CA LEU A 171 7.28 2.76 -5.10
C LEU A 171 5.91 2.74 -4.39
N ALA A 172 5.78 3.42 -3.26
CA ALA A 172 4.58 3.40 -2.43
C ALA A 172 3.30 3.86 -3.16
N PRO A 173 3.26 5.02 -3.86
CA PRO A 173 2.05 5.44 -4.56
C PRO A 173 1.66 4.49 -5.71
N ARG A 174 2.65 3.86 -6.35
CA ARG A 174 2.40 2.94 -7.47
C ARG A 174 1.75 1.64 -6.99
N ILE A 175 2.20 1.11 -5.84
CA ILE A 175 1.57 -0.05 -5.19
C ILE A 175 0.17 0.32 -4.68
N ALA A 176 0.04 1.47 -4.02
CA ALA A 176 -1.25 1.90 -3.45
C ALA A 176 -2.34 2.01 -4.52
N ALA A 177 -1.98 2.55 -5.69
CA ALA A 177 -2.89 2.65 -6.83
C ALA A 177 -3.30 1.29 -7.41
N ARG A 178 -2.40 0.30 -7.42
CA ARG A 178 -2.72 -1.05 -7.94
C ARG A 178 -3.60 -1.85 -6.99
N VAL A 179 -3.32 -1.75 -5.70
CA VAL A 179 -4.08 -2.47 -4.65
C VAL A 179 -5.35 -1.71 -4.24
N ASN A 180 -5.61 -0.52 -4.82
CA ASN A 180 -6.73 0.36 -4.49
C ASN A 180 -6.82 0.68 -2.99
N THR A 181 -5.69 1.05 -2.38
CA THR A 181 -5.62 1.39 -0.95
C THR A 181 -5.14 2.82 -0.70
N GLY A 182 -5.34 3.30 0.53
CA GLY A 182 -4.89 4.60 0.99
C GLY A 182 -3.39 4.63 1.30
N LEU A 183 -2.73 5.73 0.95
CA LEU A 183 -1.32 6.00 1.26
C LEU A 183 -1.16 7.38 1.89
N THR A 184 -0.56 7.44 3.07
CA THR A 184 -0.15 8.72 3.67
C THR A 184 1.35 8.94 3.47
N ALA A 185 1.68 10.10 2.91
CA ALA A 185 3.06 10.46 2.59
C ALA A 185 3.74 11.23 3.72
N ASP A 186 5.01 10.89 3.97
CA ASP A 186 5.94 11.63 4.84
C ASP A 186 5.45 11.80 6.28
N CYS A 187 5.02 10.68 6.88
CA CYS A 187 4.55 10.61 8.26
C CYS A 187 5.70 10.87 9.22
N THR A 188 5.43 11.69 10.23
CA THR A 188 6.34 11.96 11.35
C THR A 188 5.98 11.13 12.57
N GLU A 189 4.72 10.78 12.73
CA GLU A 189 4.26 9.99 13.87
C GLU A 189 3.23 8.96 13.42
N LEU A 190 3.34 7.76 14.00
CA LEU A 190 2.48 6.62 13.74
C LEU A 190 2.05 6.06 15.09
N SER A 191 0.76 6.01 15.36
CA SER A 191 0.20 5.40 16.57
C SER A 191 -1.00 4.54 16.22
N ILE A 192 -1.34 3.58 17.07
CA ILE A 192 -2.58 2.81 16.92
C ILE A 192 -3.63 3.37 17.85
N ASP A 193 -4.84 3.48 17.34
CA ASP A 193 -5.98 3.81 18.16
C ASP A 193 -6.47 2.58 18.92
N GLN A 194 -6.54 2.65 20.25
CA GLN A 194 -6.86 1.48 21.09
C GLN A 194 -8.30 0.98 20.89
N ASP A 195 -9.23 1.87 20.53
CA ASP A 195 -10.64 1.54 20.35
C ASP A 195 -10.95 1.00 18.94
N THR A 196 -10.38 1.65 17.92
CA THR A 196 -10.67 1.31 16.51
C THR A 196 -9.64 0.37 15.88
N LYS A 197 -8.50 0.16 16.54
CA LYS A 197 -7.31 -0.57 16.03
C LYS A 197 -6.79 -0.02 14.69
N LEU A 198 -7.18 1.20 14.32
CA LEU A 198 -6.72 1.85 13.10
C LEU A 198 -5.38 2.56 13.32
N LEU A 199 -4.59 2.65 12.26
CA LEU A 199 -3.31 3.35 12.27
C LEU A 199 -3.54 4.85 12.12
N LYS A 200 -3.26 5.61 13.17
CA LYS A 200 -3.20 7.08 13.16
C LYS A 200 -1.91 7.52 12.49
N GLN A 201 -2.03 8.04 11.28
CA GLN A 201 -0.90 8.50 10.48
C GLN A 201 -0.81 10.02 10.53
N THR A 202 0.12 10.55 11.32
CA THR A 202 0.29 11.99 11.49
C THR A 202 1.40 12.50 10.60
N ARG A 203 1.06 13.47 9.75
CA ARG A 203 2.00 14.13 8.85
C ARG A 203 1.88 15.65 8.86
N PRO A 204 2.98 16.38 8.62
CA PRO A 204 2.95 17.79 8.31
C PRO A 204 2.44 18.02 6.88
N ALA A 205 1.46 18.91 6.74
CA ALA A 205 0.97 19.49 5.49
C ALA A 205 1.28 20.99 5.44
N PHE A 206 1.10 21.62 4.28
CA PHE A 206 1.34 23.06 4.08
C PHE A 206 2.71 23.54 4.56
N GLY A 207 3.78 22.87 4.12
CA GLY A 207 5.16 23.25 4.45
C GLY A 207 5.53 23.06 5.92
N GLY A 208 4.74 22.30 6.70
CA GLY A 208 4.97 22.09 8.13
C GLY A 208 4.04 22.88 9.05
N ASN A 209 3.21 23.78 8.50
CA ASN A 209 2.35 24.63 9.32
C ASN A 209 1.09 23.94 9.84
N LEU A 210 0.67 22.83 9.22
CA LEU A 210 -0.51 22.08 9.62
C LEU A 210 -0.12 20.64 9.91
N MET A 211 -0.46 20.13 11.09
CA MET A 211 -0.36 18.71 11.39
C MET A 211 -1.72 18.07 11.13
N ALA A 212 -1.74 17.05 10.26
CA ALA A 212 -2.94 16.30 9.94
C ALA A 212 -2.75 14.83 10.32
N THR A 213 -3.69 14.30 11.10
CA THR A 213 -3.78 12.86 11.38
C THR A 213 -4.80 12.27 10.44
N ILE A 214 -4.36 11.34 9.60
CA ILE A 214 -5.16 10.69 8.57
C ILE A 214 -5.40 9.24 8.99
N LEU A 215 -6.62 8.78 8.75
CA LEU A 215 -7.09 7.43 9.05
C LEU A 215 -7.63 6.79 7.77
N CYS A 216 -7.34 5.50 7.56
CA CYS A 216 -7.89 4.72 6.46
C CYS A 216 -8.80 3.61 7.03
N PRO A 217 -10.10 3.90 7.28
CA PRO A 217 -10.99 2.94 7.93
C PRO A 217 -11.32 1.75 7.02
N ASN A 218 -11.60 2.01 5.74
CA ASN A 218 -12.25 1.05 4.85
C ASN A 218 -11.29 0.29 3.92
N THR A 219 -10.02 0.67 3.84
CA THR A 219 -9.06 0.10 2.88
C THR A 219 -7.90 -0.61 3.57
N ARG A 220 -7.43 -1.72 2.97
CA ARG A 220 -6.27 -2.50 3.41
C ARG A 220 -5.42 -2.89 2.19
N PRO A 221 -4.08 -2.98 2.32
CA PRO A 221 -3.26 -2.67 3.50
C PRO A 221 -3.21 -1.17 3.80
N GLN A 222 -3.12 -0.77 5.07
CA GLN A 222 -2.89 0.62 5.45
C GLN A 222 -1.44 0.98 5.13
N MET A 223 -1.24 1.88 4.16
CA MET A 223 0.11 2.23 3.71
C MET A 223 0.54 3.61 4.22
N ALA A 224 1.81 3.72 4.63
CA ALA A 224 2.42 5.00 4.96
C ALA A 224 3.89 5.05 4.52
N THR A 225 4.34 6.21 4.06
CA THR A 225 5.76 6.51 3.97
C THR A 225 6.21 7.30 5.20
N VAL A 226 7.33 6.92 5.80
CA VAL A 226 7.86 7.47 7.05
C VAL A 226 9.07 8.34 6.76
N ARG A 227 9.11 9.53 7.36
CA ARG A 227 10.22 10.46 7.21
C ARG A 227 11.53 9.87 7.79
N PRO A 228 12.63 9.84 7.03
CA PRO A 228 13.93 9.42 7.57
C PRO A 228 14.38 10.30 8.74
N GLY A 229 14.95 9.68 9.77
CA GLY A 229 15.53 10.35 10.94
C GLY A 229 14.53 10.72 12.05
N VAL A 230 13.24 10.40 11.89
CA VAL A 230 12.22 10.69 12.91
C VAL A 230 12.05 9.53 13.89
N MET A 231 12.08 8.29 13.40
CA MET A 231 11.88 7.11 14.23
C MET A 231 13.20 6.65 14.86
N GLN A 232 13.13 6.10 16.07
CA GLN A 232 14.30 5.60 16.77
C GLN A 232 14.61 4.17 16.34
N LYS A 233 15.90 3.89 16.15
CA LYS A 233 16.39 2.53 15.87
C LYS A 233 16.37 1.74 17.17
N ILE A 234 15.91 0.49 17.08
CA ILE A 234 16.07 -0.48 18.17
C ILE A 234 17.52 -0.95 18.20
N ASN A 235 18.04 -1.18 19.41
CA ASN A 235 19.36 -1.78 19.57
C ASN A 235 19.33 -3.23 19.05
N PRO A 236 20.30 -3.65 18.23
CA PRO A 236 20.32 -4.99 17.66
C PRO A 236 20.40 -6.02 18.77
N ASP A 237 19.44 -6.95 18.80
CA ASP A 237 19.48 -8.12 19.68
C ASP A 237 19.83 -9.37 18.84
N PRO A 238 21.08 -9.84 18.91
CA PRO A 238 21.53 -11.00 18.14
C PRO A 238 20.90 -12.33 18.63
N SER A 239 20.15 -12.32 19.73
CA SER A 239 19.50 -13.50 20.29
C SER A 239 18.16 -13.84 19.60
N ARG A 240 17.65 -12.93 18.76
CA ARG A 240 16.37 -13.13 18.07
C ARG A 240 16.50 -14.16 16.94
N GLN A 241 15.56 -15.11 16.92
CA GLN A 241 15.37 -16.04 15.82
C GLN A 241 14.15 -15.60 15.01
N GLY A 242 14.34 -15.37 13.71
CA GLY A 242 13.29 -15.02 12.77
C GLY A 242 13.21 -16.04 11.63
N SER A 243 12.05 -16.13 10.99
CA SER A 243 11.85 -16.98 9.82
C SER A 243 12.18 -16.24 8.53
N ILE A 244 13.08 -16.79 7.72
CA ILE A 244 13.35 -16.29 6.36
C ILE A 244 12.48 -17.08 5.39
N VAL A 245 11.53 -16.42 4.74
CA VAL A 245 10.69 -17.00 3.70
C VAL A 245 11.26 -16.58 2.36
N ARG A 246 11.75 -17.56 1.59
CA ARG A 246 12.24 -17.33 0.22
C ARG A 246 11.10 -17.58 -0.75
N GLU A 247 10.79 -16.57 -1.56
CA GLU A 247 9.86 -16.71 -2.68
C GLU A 247 10.65 -16.50 -3.97
N ASN A 248 10.43 -17.38 -4.95
CA ASN A 248 11.02 -17.23 -6.27
C ASN A 248 10.11 -16.31 -7.10
N CYS A 249 10.71 -15.37 -7.83
CA CYS A 249 10.00 -14.61 -8.84
C CYS A 249 9.98 -15.37 -10.16
N ASP A 250 8.80 -15.44 -10.79
CA ASP A 250 8.64 -15.92 -12.15
C ASP A 250 9.22 -14.91 -13.16
N ASP A 251 9.83 -15.40 -14.24
CA ASP A 251 10.50 -14.60 -15.29
C ASP A 251 9.57 -13.59 -16.02
N GLU A 252 8.24 -13.77 -15.94
CA GLU A 252 7.26 -12.85 -16.54
C GLU A 252 7.23 -11.47 -15.87
N ASP A 253 7.53 -11.37 -14.57
CA ASP A 253 7.53 -10.07 -13.86
C ASP A 253 8.74 -9.21 -14.21
N ILE A 254 9.79 -9.84 -14.75
CA ILE A 254 11.10 -9.25 -15.02
C ILE A 254 11.15 -8.68 -16.45
N THR A 255 10.44 -9.32 -17.38
CA THR A 255 10.54 -9.05 -18.82
C THR A 255 9.66 -7.91 -19.33
N ASN A 256 8.63 -7.50 -18.58
CA ASN A 256 7.74 -6.41 -18.99
C ASN A 256 8.19 -5.04 -18.45
N THR A 257 9.50 -4.78 -18.50
CA THR A 257 10.10 -3.58 -17.90
C THR A 257 10.38 -2.55 -18.98
N ARG A 258 9.75 -1.37 -18.91
CA ARG A 258 9.96 -0.26 -19.85
C ARG A 258 11.21 0.57 -19.53
N THR A 259 11.75 0.42 -18.33
CA THR A 259 12.88 1.20 -17.83
C THR A 259 14.16 0.38 -17.88
N VAL A 260 15.16 0.89 -18.60
CA VAL A 260 16.50 0.31 -18.65
C VAL A 260 17.48 1.24 -17.95
N VAL A 261 18.09 0.76 -16.88
CA VAL A 261 19.17 1.48 -16.19
C VAL A 261 20.42 1.38 -17.07
N LYS A 262 20.85 2.51 -17.66
CA LYS A 262 22.07 2.57 -18.47
C LYS A 262 23.31 2.71 -17.59
N GLU A 263 23.33 3.74 -16.75
CA GLU A 263 24.47 4.08 -15.90
C GLU A 263 23.98 4.67 -14.58
N VAL A 264 24.65 4.34 -13.48
CA VAL A 264 24.36 4.86 -12.13
C VAL A 264 25.52 5.75 -11.70
N PHE A 265 25.30 7.06 -11.70
CA PHE A 265 26.28 8.03 -11.21
C PHE A 265 26.10 8.29 -9.71
N ARG A 266 27.20 8.26 -8.96
CA ARG A 266 27.24 8.77 -7.57
C ARG A 266 28.05 10.06 -7.57
N ASP A 267 27.37 11.17 -7.85
CA ASP A 267 28.02 12.48 -7.76
C ASP A 267 28.14 12.91 -6.29
N VAL A 268 29.38 13.10 -5.83
CA VAL A 268 29.65 13.76 -4.55
C VAL A 268 29.59 15.25 -4.80
N LYS A 269 28.39 15.85 -4.76
CA LYS A 269 28.23 17.30 -4.91
C LYS A 269 28.96 18.04 -3.79
N LYS A 270 30.18 18.52 -4.08
CA LYS A 270 30.81 19.65 -3.39
C LYS A 270 30.35 20.92 -4.12
N VAL A 271 29.92 21.91 -3.34
CA VAL A 271 29.38 23.22 -3.72
C VAL A 271 27.86 23.20 -3.97
N ILE A 272 27.13 23.61 -2.93
CA ILE A 272 25.70 23.95 -2.98
C ILE A 272 25.65 25.49 -3.03
N ASN A 273 24.78 26.06 -3.86
CA ASN A 273 24.50 27.50 -3.83
C ASN A 273 23.94 27.89 -2.45
N LEU A 274 24.39 28.99 -1.87
CA LEU A 274 23.94 29.46 -0.54
C LEU A 274 22.42 29.62 -0.45
N GLU A 275 21.74 29.96 -1.55
CA GLU A 275 20.27 30.07 -1.62
C GLU A 275 19.53 28.73 -1.52
N GLU A 276 20.18 27.60 -1.85
CA GLU A 276 19.61 26.25 -1.81
C GLU A 276 20.12 25.43 -0.61
N ALA A 277 20.91 26.04 0.27
CA ALA A 277 21.47 25.36 1.43
C ALA A 277 20.38 25.13 2.50
N GLN A 278 20.17 23.87 2.89
CA GLN A 278 19.23 23.51 3.96
C GLN A 278 19.71 23.95 5.35
N ILE A 279 21.01 24.19 5.52
CA ILE A 279 21.65 24.66 6.74
C ILE A 279 22.77 25.60 6.32
N ILE A 280 22.77 26.83 6.85
CA ILE A 280 23.80 27.86 6.65
C ILE A 280 24.57 28.02 7.96
#